data_AF-A0A0W0EWC8-F1
#
_entry.id   AF-A0A0W0EWC8-F1
#
_cell.length_a   1.000
_cell.length_b   1.000
_cell.length_c   1.000
_cell.angle_alpha   90.00
_cell.angle_beta   90.00
_cell.angle_gamma   90.00
#
_symmetry.space_group_name_H-M   'P 1'
#
loop_
_entity.id
_entity.type
_entity.pdbx_description
1 polymer ?
#
loop_
_entity_poly.entity_id
_entity_poly.type
_entity_poly.pdbx_seq_one_letter_code
_entity_poly.pdbx_strand_id
1 'polypeptide(L)'
;MADGTHEPPAAPIPDKQYTVQQSWAALLETVNKYDEDMVKNWKEDIDTLLVFAGLFSAVVTAFAIESYQWLSEDPEDTTIVLLTQISQQLRDPNMNVTRSDSETFHPDASLVLINCFWFLSLILALMSGLLALLCKQWLREHTRDTHTRTVTEALALRQLRRDSLEKWRVPQLVATTPVLLEVALLLFFAGLLDLAWTRNLAVFAICMVAVGLGAGFYIVTAVLPLITNMYTDLHHGRDEILPFCFICPYKSPQALAVYHSSCIILRQLPFLGSYLYRRGFNWWMAVKPPRDWPFNDMRVLNSYAPFDLKVYELRALEWATRMFQDSPSMVPHFKNVVSSLSSLYPSVVMSGVLDYWTLSMWEEFKKEDVQEELSDMWKFQETRRQGLGWYTTVSRSPSIPDPILHSKEGMQMLAFHQYWFHLVENINVEAICDLNDSISRFQKEGHPKTIGLRFFVPFSIASKLWAHPSPDIQQKSLSLIQLYKDSWGAYPGIEEEGDERLAFVAALIRHLKQDYGGHSSILLNSTPGQDFIRFIHDGIIQNRLYQHPKWESDSHKRDMLIDEWIAATRDIDRFASIPRTAVPAQSSIEIVHHVPNENAIPDQENDCVEMGQLGTRPPDP
;
A
#
# COMPACT_ATOMS: atom_id res chain seq x y z
N MET A 1 -60.73 24.56 14.69
CA MET A 1 -59.88 24.94 13.55
C MET A 1 -58.84 25.88 14.11
N ALA A 2 -57.74 25.30 14.59
CA ALA A 2 -56.47 25.20 13.87
C ALA A 2 -55.68 26.48 14.11
N ASP A 3 -54.93 26.49 15.21
CA ASP A 3 -53.87 27.46 15.46
C ASP A 3 -52.58 26.67 15.69
N GLY A 4 -51.56 27.05 14.95
CA GLY A 4 -50.34 26.29 14.75
C GLY A 4 -49.34 26.49 15.87
N THR A 5 -48.50 25.48 16.08
CA THR A 5 -47.23 25.65 16.75
C THR A 5 -46.14 24.98 15.94
N HIS A 6 -45.33 25.83 15.34
CA HIS A 6 -44.00 25.54 14.81
C HIS A 6 -43.22 24.65 15.79
N GLU A 7 -42.73 23.52 15.28
CA GLU A 7 -41.66 22.78 15.93
C GLU A 7 -40.36 23.60 15.79
N PRO A 8 -39.65 23.91 16.88
CA PRO A 8 -38.44 24.73 16.81
C PRO A 8 -37.30 23.97 16.12
N PRO A 9 -36.36 24.69 15.47
CA PRO A 9 -35.22 24.07 14.82
C PRO A 9 -34.42 23.23 15.82
N ALA A 10 -34.02 22.03 15.38
CA ALA A 10 -33.22 21.08 16.15
C ALA A 10 -32.03 21.80 16.80
N ALA A 11 -31.94 21.68 18.12
CA ALA A 11 -30.86 22.25 18.91
C ALA A 11 -29.49 21.77 18.39
N PRO A 12 -28.46 22.64 18.36
CA PRO A 12 -27.11 22.22 18.02
C PRO A 12 -26.67 21.12 18.97
N ILE A 13 -26.06 20.06 18.42
CA ILE A 13 -25.48 18.95 19.17
C ILE A 13 -24.53 19.57 20.21
N PRO A 14 -24.76 19.37 21.52
CA PRO A 14 -23.92 19.98 22.52
C PRO A 14 -22.51 19.39 22.41
N ASP A 15 -21.50 20.25 22.32
CA ASP A 15 -20.12 19.89 22.62
C ASP A 15 -20.11 19.15 23.96
N LYS A 16 -19.88 17.84 23.93
CA LYS A 16 -19.79 17.03 25.15
C LYS A 16 -18.57 17.50 25.92
N GLN A 17 -18.77 18.40 26.88
CA GLN A 17 -17.75 18.82 27.82
C GLN A 17 -17.47 17.63 28.76
N TYR A 18 -16.46 16.83 28.42
CA TYR A 18 -15.99 15.78 29.31
C TYR A 18 -15.37 16.43 30.55
N THR A 19 -15.74 15.92 31.72
CA THR A 19 -15.04 16.32 32.94
C THR A 19 -13.59 15.85 32.87
N VAL A 20 -12.68 16.56 33.54
CA VAL A 20 -11.26 16.19 33.62
C VAL A 20 -11.11 14.73 34.10
N GLN A 21 -11.93 14.30 35.04
CA GLN A 21 -11.92 12.93 35.57
C GLN A 21 -12.38 11.87 34.56
N GLN A 22 -13.39 12.17 33.73
CA GLN A 22 -13.81 11.28 32.63
C GLN A 22 -12.74 11.18 31.54
N SER A 23 -12.05 12.28 31.26
CA SER A 23 -10.94 12.29 30.30
C SER A 23 -9.77 11.45 30.80
N TRP A 24 -9.42 11.54 32.08
CA TRP A 24 -8.41 10.68 32.71
C TRP A 24 -8.82 9.21 32.75
N ALA A 25 -10.10 8.91 32.99
CA ALA A 25 -10.61 7.54 32.98
C ALA A 25 -10.55 6.93 31.57
N ALA A 26 -10.98 7.66 30.54
CA ALA A 26 -10.90 7.21 29.15
C ALA A 26 -9.45 7.03 28.68
N LEU A 27 -8.55 7.91 29.11
CA LEU A 27 -7.12 7.77 28.85
C LEU A 27 -6.55 6.52 29.52
N LEU A 28 -6.85 6.30 30.80
CA LEU A 28 -6.38 5.12 31.53
C LEU A 28 -6.91 3.83 30.89
N GLU A 29 -8.18 3.80 30.47
CA GLU A 29 -8.77 2.64 29.78
C GLU A 29 -8.05 2.34 28.46
N THR A 30 -7.81 3.38 27.64
CA THR A 30 -7.10 3.23 26.36
C THR A 30 -5.67 2.73 26.57
N VAL A 31 -4.98 3.27 27.58
CA VAL A 31 -3.61 2.90 27.92
C VAL A 31 -3.52 1.48 28.48
N ASN A 32 -4.46 1.07 29.33
CA ASN A 32 -4.52 -0.28 29.88
C ASN A 32 -4.75 -1.30 28.77
N LYS A 33 -5.67 -1.02 27.84
CA LYS A 33 -5.92 -1.89 26.68
C LYS A 33 -4.65 -2.10 25.85
N TYR A 34 -3.90 -1.03 25.60
CA TYR A 34 -2.63 -1.12 24.89
C TYR A 34 -1.60 -1.99 25.63
N ASP A 35 -1.49 -1.87 26.95
CA ASP A 35 -0.56 -2.68 27.75
C ASP A 35 -0.98 -4.14 27.83
N GLU A 36 -2.29 -4.42 27.97
CA GLU A 36 -2.83 -5.77 27.94
C GLU A 36 -2.53 -6.47 26.62
N ASP A 37 -2.78 -5.79 25.49
CA ASP A 37 -2.47 -6.31 24.15
C ASP A 37 -0.97 -6.57 23.98
N MET A 38 -0.12 -5.62 24.40
CA MET A 38 1.35 -5.76 24.33
C MET A 38 1.85 -6.95 25.17
N VAL A 39 1.42 -7.05 26.43
CA VAL A 39 1.85 -8.12 27.35
C VAL A 39 1.32 -9.47 26.90
N LYS A 40 0.10 -9.53 26.38
CA LYS A 40 -0.48 -10.73 25.80
C LYS A 40 0.38 -11.26 24.66
N ASN A 41 0.72 -10.40 23.69
CA ASN A 41 1.55 -10.79 22.55
C ASN A 41 2.92 -11.33 22.99
N TRP A 42 3.62 -10.64 23.89
CA TRP A 42 4.91 -11.12 24.40
C TRP A 42 4.81 -12.43 25.16
N LYS A 43 3.71 -12.66 25.89
CA LYS A 43 3.50 -13.91 26.62
C LYS A 43 3.24 -15.08 25.67
N GLU A 44 2.46 -14.86 24.61
CA GLU A 44 2.20 -15.87 23.56
C GLU A 44 3.49 -16.24 22.82
N ASP A 45 4.32 -15.25 22.47
CA ASP A 45 5.64 -15.46 21.86
C ASP A 45 6.55 -16.28 22.80
N ILE A 46 6.64 -15.89 24.07
CA ILE A 46 7.45 -16.59 25.08
C ILE A 46 6.98 -18.04 25.27
N ASP A 47 5.66 -18.28 25.31
CA ASP A 47 5.12 -19.62 25.50
C ASP A 47 5.45 -20.54 24.32
N THR A 48 5.40 -20.00 23.09
CA THR A 48 5.82 -20.71 21.88
C THR A 48 7.32 -21.03 21.92
N LEU A 49 8.14 -20.05 22.30
CA LEU A 49 9.60 -20.23 22.42
C LEU A 49 9.96 -21.27 23.49
N LEU A 50 9.23 -21.31 24.60
CA LEU A 50 9.48 -22.27 25.68
C LEU A 50 9.21 -23.71 25.22
N VAL A 51 8.12 -23.92 24.46
CA VAL A 51 7.80 -25.23 23.87
C VAL A 51 8.88 -25.66 22.89
N PHE A 52 9.31 -24.75 22.01
CA PHE A 52 10.40 -25.04 21.07
C PHE A 52 11.70 -25.37 21.81
N ALA A 53 12.09 -24.58 22.80
CA ALA A 53 13.31 -24.80 23.58
C ALA A 53 13.30 -26.16 24.29
N GLY A 54 12.15 -26.58 24.84
CA GLY A 54 11.99 -27.89 25.47
C GLY A 54 12.11 -29.05 24.48
N LEU A 55 11.40 -28.98 23.34
CA LEU A 55 11.46 -29.99 22.29
C LEU A 55 12.87 -30.11 21.67
N PHE A 56 13.47 -28.97 21.35
CA PHE A 56 14.83 -28.91 20.81
C PHE A 56 15.85 -29.46 21.80
N SER A 57 15.73 -29.10 23.09
CA SER A 57 16.61 -29.65 24.14
C SER A 57 16.49 -31.17 24.24
N ALA A 58 15.29 -31.75 24.11
CA ALA A 58 15.10 -33.20 24.11
C ALA A 58 15.80 -33.87 22.92
N VAL A 59 15.70 -33.29 21.72
CA VAL A 59 16.41 -33.78 20.53
C VAL A 59 17.92 -33.73 20.74
N VAL A 60 18.47 -32.58 21.12
CA VAL A 60 19.92 -32.42 21.36
C VAL A 60 20.40 -33.36 22.46
N THR A 61 19.59 -33.60 23.50
CA THR A 61 19.91 -34.52 24.60
C THR A 61 20.06 -35.96 24.09
N ALA A 62 19.21 -36.41 23.16
CA ALA A 62 19.33 -37.76 22.59
C ALA A 62 20.67 -37.94 21.85
N PHE A 63 21.08 -36.94 21.06
CA PHE A 63 22.39 -36.94 20.40
C PHE A 63 23.55 -36.83 21.40
N ALA A 64 23.42 -35.99 22.43
CA ALA A 64 24.45 -35.78 23.44
C ALA A 64 24.69 -37.03 24.31
N ILE A 65 23.64 -37.78 24.65
CA ILE A 65 23.77 -39.03 25.43
C ILE A 65 24.58 -40.06 24.63
N GLU A 66 24.30 -40.17 23.33
CA GLU A 66 25.01 -41.09 22.45
C GLU A 66 26.47 -40.63 22.23
N SER A 67 26.70 -39.36 21.91
CA SER A 67 28.05 -38.86 21.65
C SER A 67 28.95 -38.84 22.86
N TYR A 68 28.39 -38.70 24.05
CA TYR A 68 29.17 -38.69 25.29
C TYR A 68 29.90 -40.02 25.49
N GLN A 69 29.33 -41.13 25.02
CA GLN A 69 29.96 -42.44 25.09
C GLN A 69 31.20 -42.52 24.19
N TRP A 70 31.24 -41.78 23.08
CA TRP A 70 32.41 -41.73 22.17
C TRP A 70 33.65 -41.07 22.81
N LEU A 71 33.49 -40.38 23.95
CA LEU A 71 34.60 -39.82 24.72
C LEU A 71 35.21 -40.80 25.73
N SER A 72 34.65 -42.01 25.82
CA SER A 72 35.13 -43.09 26.67
C SER A 72 35.60 -44.27 25.83
N GLU A 73 36.50 -45.08 26.38
CA GLU A 73 36.99 -46.29 25.73
C GLU A 73 35.86 -47.31 25.57
N ASP A 74 35.69 -47.85 24.36
CA ASP A 74 34.61 -48.80 24.06
C ASP A 74 34.92 -50.17 24.71
N PRO A 75 34.06 -50.67 25.63
CA PRO A 75 34.22 -51.99 26.20
C PRO A 75 34.18 -53.10 25.16
N GLU A 76 33.53 -52.90 24.00
CA GLU A 76 33.52 -53.87 22.91
C GLU A 76 34.87 -53.95 22.21
N ASP A 77 35.52 -52.80 21.94
CA ASP A 77 36.86 -52.77 21.33
C ASP A 77 37.89 -53.42 22.24
N THR A 78 37.86 -53.12 23.54
CA THR A 78 38.72 -53.80 24.52
C THR A 78 38.43 -55.30 24.58
N THR A 79 37.17 -55.71 24.49
CA THR A 79 36.78 -57.13 24.45
C THR A 79 37.27 -57.81 23.17
N ILE A 80 37.21 -57.15 22.01
CA ILE A 80 37.72 -57.67 20.72
C ILE A 80 39.24 -57.80 20.77
N VAL A 81 39.95 -56.81 21.32
CA VAL A 81 41.41 -56.88 21.53
C VAL A 81 41.77 -58.05 22.46
N LEU A 82 41.02 -58.24 23.54
CA LEU A 82 41.22 -59.37 24.43
C LEU A 82 40.88 -60.73 23.77
N LEU A 83 39.80 -60.81 22.99
CA LEU A 83 39.41 -62.03 22.27
C LEU A 83 40.44 -62.41 21.20
N THR A 84 40.94 -61.42 20.46
CA THR A 84 41.99 -61.63 19.46
C THR A 84 43.28 -62.11 20.12
N GLN A 85 43.66 -61.49 21.25
CA GLN A 85 44.78 -61.94 22.07
C GLN A 85 44.61 -63.38 22.58
N ILE A 86 43.43 -63.75 23.11
CA ILE A 86 43.12 -65.12 23.54
C ILE A 86 43.20 -66.09 22.36
N SER A 87 42.67 -65.71 21.19
CA SER A 87 42.73 -66.54 19.98
C SER A 87 44.16 -66.80 19.52
N GLN A 88 45.05 -65.82 19.66
CA GLN A 88 46.46 -65.93 19.30
C GLN A 88 47.21 -66.85 20.27
N GLN A 89 46.92 -66.75 21.58
CA GLN A 89 47.46 -67.67 22.59
C GLN A 89 46.99 -69.12 22.38
N LEU A 90 45.74 -69.32 21.98
CA LEU A 90 45.20 -70.66 21.67
C LEU A 90 45.79 -71.24 20.37
N ARG A 91 46.20 -70.38 19.42
CA ARG A 91 46.81 -70.81 18.16
C ARG A 91 48.26 -71.28 18.32
N ASP A 92 49.03 -70.65 19.21
CA ASP A 92 50.41 -71.06 19.52
C ASP A 92 50.73 -70.89 21.01
N PRO A 93 50.73 -71.97 21.80
CA PRO A 93 50.87 -71.91 23.26
C PRO A 93 52.25 -71.47 23.75
N ASN A 94 53.25 -71.39 22.86
CA ASN A 94 54.59 -70.88 23.19
C ASN A 94 54.76 -69.38 22.89
N MET A 95 53.73 -68.70 22.36
CA MET A 95 53.78 -67.26 22.12
C MET A 95 53.64 -66.48 23.44
N ASN A 96 54.73 -65.83 23.86
CA ASN A 96 54.71 -64.84 24.93
C ASN A 96 54.00 -63.56 24.44
N VAL A 97 52.67 -63.53 24.54
CA VAL A 97 51.93 -62.29 24.32
C VAL A 97 52.18 -61.37 25.51
N THR A 98 53.12 -60.44 25.33
CA THR A 98 53.32 -59.35 26.27
C THR A 98 52.06 -58.48 26.22
N ARG A 99 51.48 -58.16 27.38
CA ARG A 99 50.37 -57.19 27.46
C ARG A 99 50.88 -55.92 26.79
N SER A 100 50.32 -55.58 25.63
CA SER A 100 50.54 -54.27 25.03
C SER A 100 50.22 -53.26 26.14
N ASP A 101 51.19 -52.42 26.53
CA ASP A 101 50.91 -51.29 27.41
C ASP A 101 49.70 -50.58 26.80
N SER A 102 48.58 -50.58 27.52
CA SER A 102 47.35 -49.99 27.04
C SER A 102 47.65 -48.53 26.75
N GLU A 103 47.76 -48.16 25.47
CA GLU A 103 47.91 -46.76 25.08
C GLU A 103 46.77 -46.00 25.75
N THR A 104 47.11 -45.00 26.57
CA THR A 104 46.13 -44.20 27.29
C THR A 104 45.11 -43.68 26.28
N PHE A 105 43.84 -44.05 26.45
CA PHE A 105 42.79 -43.67 25.50
C PHE A 105 42.75 -42.14 25.33
N HIS A 106 42.91 -41.70 24.08
CA HIS A 106 42.78 -40.31 23.68
C HIS A 106 41.68 -40.21 22.62
N PRO A 107 40.50 -39.61 22.95
CA PRO A 107 39.42 -39.48 21.99
C PRO A 107 39.84 -38.57 20.84
N ASP A 108 39.37 -38.89 19.63
CA ASP A 108 39.66 -38.10 18.43
C ASP A 108 39.15 -36.66 18.59
N ALA A 109 39.92 -35.70 18.08
CA ALA A 109 39.64 -34.28 18.22
C ALA A 109 38.28 -33.90 17.59
N SER A 110 37.89 -34.58 16.51
CA SER A 110 36.58 -34.39 15.87
C SER A 110 35.42 -34.76 16.81
N LEU A 111 35.53 -35.90 17.51
CA LEU A 111 34.51 -36.37 18.46
C LEU A 111 34.38 -35.45 19.67
N VAL A 112 35.50 -34.88 20.13
CA VAL A 112 35.51 -33.86 21.18
C VAL A 112 34.79 -32.59 20.71
N LEU A 113 35.06 -32.11 19.49
CA LEU A 113 34.42 -30.93 18.92
C LEU A 113 32.90 -31.10 18.74
N ILE A 114 32.46 -32.26 18.23
CA ILE A 114 31.03 -32.58 18.09
C ILE A 114 30.32 -32.52 19.44
N ASN A 115 30.90 -33.17 20.46
CA ASN A 115 30.37 -33.11 21.82
C ASN A 115 30.32 -31.67 22.34
N CYS A 116 31.39 -30.88 22.16
CA CYS A 116 31.39 -29.47 22.55
C CYS A 116 30.26 -28.69 21.89
N PHE A 117 30.01 -28.86 20.59
CA PHE A 117 28.94 -28.17 19.89
C PHE A 117 27.55 -28.56 20.42
N TRP A 118 27.31 -29.84 20.64
CA TRP A 118 26.01 -30.33 21.12
C TRP A 118 25.75 -29.98 22.59
N PHE A 119 26.75 -30.09 23.47
CA PHE A 119 26.62 -29.62 24.85
C PHE A 119 26.41 -28.11 24.92
N LEU A 120 27.16 -27.32 24.13
CA LEU A 120 26.98 -25.87 24.08
C LEU A 120 25.59 -25.50 23.53
N SER A 121 25.14 -26.17 22.48
CA SER A 121 23.76 -26.03 21.96
C SER A 121 22.72 -26.30 23.06
N LEU A 122 22.85 -27.40 23.79
CA LEU A 122 21.92 -27.75 24.86
C LEU A 122 21.92 -26.69 25.98
N ILE A 123 23.10 -26.24 26.41
CA ILE A 123 23.22 -25.21 27.45
C ILE A 123 22.55 -23.91 27.00
N LEU A 124 22.80 -23.46 25.77
CA LEU A 124 22.19 -22.23 25.24
C LEU A 124 20.66 -22.35 25.09
N ALA A 125 20.15 -23.52 24.68
CA ALA A 125 18.71 -23.77 24.61
C ALA A 125 18.04 -23.72 25.99
N LEU A 126 18.67 -24.31 27.01
CA LEU A 126 18.18 -24.27 28.40
C LEU A 126 18.26 -22.86 28.99
N MET A 127 19.35 -22.13 28.73
CA MET A 127 19.50 -20.74 29.16
C MET A 127 18.46 -19.83 28.50
N SER A 128 18.14 -20.05 27.23
CA SER A 128 17.03 -19.39 26.53
C SER A 128 15.70 -19.66 27.23
N GLY A 129 15.39 -20.93 27.51
CA GLY A 129 14.17 -21.30 28.24
C GLY A 129 14.08 -20.68 29.63
N LEU A 130 15.18 -20.62 30.38
CA LEU A 130 15.23 -19.95 31.68
C LEU A 130 14.97 -18.44 31.57
N LEU A 131 15.60 -17.78 30.59
CA LEU A 131 15.39 -16.35 30.34
C LEU A 131 13.93 -16.07 29.95
N ALA A 132 13.34 -16.93 29.11
CA ALA A 132 11.93 -16.86 28.72
C ALA A 132 10.99 -16.94 29.95
N LEU A 133 11.25 -17.88 30.86
CA LEU A 133 10.51 -18.02 32.11
C LEU A 133 10.63 -16.78 33.01
N LEU A 134 11.85 -16.23 33.17
CA LEU A 134 12.08 -15.02 33.95
C LEU A 134 11.34 -13.82 33.34
N CYS A 135 11.41 -13.65 32.02
CA CYS A 135 10.66 -12.61 31.32
C CYS A 135 9.16 -12.74 31.58
N LYS A 136 8.60 -13.96 31.48
CA LYS A 136 7.19 -14.22 31.79
C LYS A 136 6.82 -13.84 33.23
N GLN A 137 7.71 -14.11 34.19
CA GLN A 137 7.50 -13.71 35.59
C GLN A 137 7.50 -12.18 35.75
N TRP A 138 8.43 -11.47 35.10
CA TRP A 138 8.48 -10.00 35.14
C TRP A 138 7.25 -9.35 34.50
N LEU A 139 6.79 -9.88 33.36
CA LEU A 139 5.57 -9.41 32.69
C LEU A 139 4.34 -9.61 33.59
N ARG A 140 4.25 -10.75 34.28
CA ARG A 140 3.16 -11.03 35.22
C ARG A 140 3.14 -10.05 36.40
N GLU A 141 4.30 -9.68 36.93
CA GLU A 141 4.39 -8.70 38.02
C GLU A 141 4.10 -7.28 37.50
N HIS A 142 4.45 -6.96 36.25
CA HIS A 142 4.10 -5.68 35.62
C HIS A 142 2.58 -5.45 35.57
N THR A 143 1.82 -6.48 35.14
CA THR A 143 0.36 -6.46 35.05
C THR A 143 -0.34 -6.73 36.38
N ARG A 144 0.39 -6.86 37.48
CA ARG A 144 -0.21 -7.18 38.76
C ARG A 144 -1.01 -5.99 39.28
N ASP A 145 -2.31 -6.23 39.47
CA ASP A 145 -3.22 -5.25 40.05
C ASP A 145 -2.75 -4.83 41.43
N THR A 146 -2.63 -3.52 41.60
CA THR A 146 -2.26 -2.88 42.86
C THR A 146 -3.35 -1.92 43.25
N HIS A 147 -3.82 -1.99 44.49
CA HIS A 147 -4.88 -1.12 44.97
C HIS A 147 -4.36 0.32 45.07
N THR A 148 -4.68 1.14 44.08
CA THR A 148 -4.43 2.59 44.06
C THR A 148 -5.68 3.35 44.48
N ARG A 149 -5.52 4.48 45.19
CA ARG A 149 -6.66 5.24 45.73
C ARG A 149 -7.30 6.16 44.69
N THR A 150 -6.56 6.54 43.64
CA THR A 150 -7.03 7.43 42.58
C THR A 150 -6.62 6.93 41.18
N VAL A 151 -7.36 7.36 40.15
CA VAL A 151 -7.08 7.05 38.72
C VAL A 151 -5.73 7.63 38.29
N THR A 152 -5.35 8.78 38.83
CA THR A 152 -4.06 9.45 38.56
C THR A 152 -2.89 8.69 39.16
N GLU A 153 -3.03 8.17 40.38
CA GLU A 153 -2.03 7.28 41.00
C GLU A 153 -1.86 5.98 40.22
N ALA A 154 -2.96 5.40 39.71
CA ALA A 154 -2.91 4.20 38.86
C ALA A 154 -2.10 4.44 37.59
N LEU A 155 -2.38 5.56 36.89
CA LEU A 155 -1.65 5.94 35.67
C LEU A 155 -0.17 6.21 35.96
N ALA A 156 0.13 6.93 37.04
CA ALA A 156 1.51 7.25 37.42
C ALA A 156 2.32 5.99 37.79
N LEU A 157 1.72 5.06 38.54
CA LEU A 157 2.33 3.78 38.87
C LEU A 157 2.59 2.94 37.62
N ARG A 158 1.63 2.88 36.69
CA ARG A 158 1.81 2.23 35.39
C ARG A 158 2.98 2.82 34.62
N GLN A 159 3.04 4.15 34.52
CA GLN A 159 4.09 4.82 33.77
C GLN A 159 5.47 4.57 34.39
N LEU A 160 5.56 4.60 35.73
CA LEU A 160 6.78 4.26 36.46
C LEU A 160 7.24 2.83 36.16
N ARG A 161 6.32 1.85 36.15
CA ARG A 161 6.65 0.45 35.82
C ARG A 161 7.10 0.32 34.36
N ARG A 162 6.44 1.01 33.42
CA ARG A 162 6.79 1.01 32.00
C ARG A 162 8.16 1.62 31.75
N ASP A 163 8.43 2.80 32.31
CA ASP A 163 9.72 3.48 32.19
C ASP A 163 10.83 2.64 32.82
N SER A 164 10.54 1.93 33.91
CA SER A 164 11.46 0.98 34.52
C SER A 164 11.76 -0.20 33.60
N LEU A 165 10.74 -0.85 33.01
CA LEU A 165 10.94 -1.94 32.05
C LEU A 165 11.82 -1.52 30.86
N GLU A 166 11.57 -0.32 30.32
CA GLU A 166 12.34 0.22 29.21
C GLU A 166 13.78 0.55 29.61
N LYS A 167 13.98 1.21 30.76
CA LYS A 167 15.31 1.56 31.27
C LYS A 167 16.16 0.32 31.55
N TRP A 168 15.56 -0.73 32.10
CA TRP A 168 16.22 -2.01 32.38
C TRP A 168 16.27 -2.94 31.17
N ARG A 169 15.81 -2.48 30.00
CA ARG A 169 15.92 -3.18 28.72
C ARG A 169 15.24 -4.56 28.69
N VAL A 170 14.19 -4.74 29.48
CA VAL A 170 13.42 -6.00 29.50
C VAL A 170 12.87 -6.37 28.11
N PRO A 171 12.34 -5.44 27.29
CA PRO A 171 11.91 -5.77 25.93
C PRO A 171 13.04 -6.33 25.06
N GLN A 172 14.26 -5.81 25.22
CA GLN A 172 15.43 -6.33 24.51
C GLN A 172 15.84 -7.72 25.00
N LEU A 173 15.67 -8.03 26.30
CA LEU A 173 15.91 -9.38 26.82
C LEU A 173 14.90 -10.40 26.25
N VAL A 174 13.61 -10.02 26.17
CA VAL A 174 12.57 -10.83 25.51
C VAL A 174 12.97 -11.09 24.05
N ALA A 175 13.39 -10.05 23.33
CA ALA A 175 13.85 -10.15 21.95
C ALA A 175 15.14 -10.99 21.77
N THR A 176 15.99 -11.10 22.78
CA THR A 176 17.25 -11.88 22.73
C THR A 176 17.01 -13.39 22.92
N THR A 177 15.91 -13.76 23.57
CA THR A 177 15.53 -15.16 23.82
C THR A 177 15.50 -16.02 22.54
N PRO A 178 14.78 -15.63 21.46
CA PRO A 178 14.80 -16.40 20.21
C PRO A 178 16.19 -16.44 19.54
N VAL A 179 16.98 -15.36 19.64
CA VAL A 179 18.34 -15.30 19.08
C VAL A 179 19.24 -16.37 19.71
N LEU A 180 19.17 -16.52 21.03
CA LEU A 180 19.98 -17.50 21.76
C LEU A 180 19.66 -18.94 21.35
N LEU A 181 18.37 -19.20 21.09
CA LEU A 181 17.86 -20.50 20.65
C LEU A 181 18.25 -20.82 19.20
N GLU A 182 18.31 -19.83 18.34
CA GLU A 182 18.81 -19.99 16.97
C GLU A 182 20.32 -20.22 16.93
N VAL A 183 21.10 -19.52 17.77
CA VAL A 183 22.53 -19.82 17.92
C VAL A 183 22.74 -21.26 18.39
N ALA A 184 21.93 -21.73 19.34
CA ALA A 184 21.94 -23.13 19.76
C ALA A 184 21.65 -24.08 18.58
N LEU A 185 20.62 -23.78 17.78
CA LEU A 185 20.26 -24.55 16.59
C LEU A 185 21.40 -24.61 15.56
N LEU A 186 22.08 -23.49 15.29
CA LEU A 186 23.21 -23.44 14.38
C LEU A 186 24.40 -24.26 14.88
N LEU A 187 24.69 -24.23 16.19
CA LEU A 187 25.73 -25.07 16.80
C LEU A 187 25.38 -26.56 16.70
N PHE A 188 24.12 -26.93 16.94
CA PHE A 188 23.66 -28.30 16.75
C PHE A 188 23.87 -28.78 15.30
N PHE A 189 23.47 -27.96 14.32
CA PHE A 189 23.69 -28.29 12.91
C PHE A 189 25.17 -28.34 12.54
N ALA A 190 26.03 -27.49 13.11
CA ALA A 190 27.46 -27.57 12.90
C ALA A 190 28.03 -28.93 13.37
N GLY A 191 27.65 -29.38 14.58
CA GLY A 191 28.04 -30.71 15.07
C GLY A 191 27.43 -31.86 14.25
N LEU A 192 26.20 -31.70 13.76
CA LEU A 192 25.55 -32.69 12.88
C LEU A 192 26.28 -32.83 11.54
N LEU A 193 26.70 -31.71 10.94
CA LEU A 193 27.45 -31.70 9.69
C LEU A 193 28.85 -32.30 9.88
N ASP A 194 29.53 -32.00 10.98
CA ASP A 194 30.84 -32.58 11.29
C ASP A 194 30.76 -34.10 11.52
N LEU A 195 29.72 -34.56 12.23
CA LEU A 195 29.42 -35.99 12.36
C LEU A 195 29.16 -36.64 11.00
N ALA A 196 28.31 -36.03 10.17
CA ALA A 196 27.97 -36.59 8.87
C ALA A 196 29.20 -36.66 7.97
N TRP A 197 30.07 -35.64 8.02
CA TRP A 197 31.33 -35.59 7.28
C TRP A 197 32.27 -36.74 7.65
N THR A 198 32.45 -36.98 8.95
CA THR A 198 33.36 -38.03 9.46
C THR A 198 32.84 -39.45 9.20
N ARG A 199 31.51 -39.65 9.11
CA ARG A 199 30.91 -40.98 8.93
C ARG A 199 30.61 -41.33 7.46
N ASN A 200 30.00 -40.42 6.70
CA ASN A 200 29.59 -40.71 5.32
C ASN A 200 29.36 -39.43 4.48
N LEU A 201 30.13 -39.29 3.39
CA LEU A 201 30.05 -38.12 2.50
C LEU A 201 28.67 -37.92 1.85
N ALA A 202 27.93 -39.00 1.55
CA ALA A 202 26.59 -38.88 0.97
C ALA A 202 25.58 -38.33 1.98
N VAL A 203 25.64 -38.80 3.23
CA VAL A 203 24.82 -38.26 4.33
C VAL A 203 25.17 -36.79 4.57
N PHE A 204 26.46 -36.46 4.59
CA PHE A 204 26.93 -35.09 4.70
C PHE A 204 26.35 -34.20 3.60
N ALA A 205 26.43 -34.62 2.33
CA ALA A 205 25.94 -33.82 1.21
C ALA A 205 24.43 -33.51 1.36
N ILE A 206 23.63 -34.49 1.76
CA ILE A 206 22.18 -34.31 1.98
C ILE A 206 21.93 -33.35 3.15
N CYS A 207 22.60 -33.55 4.28
CA CYS A 207 22.47 -32.67 5.45
C CYS A 207 22.93 -31.24 5.15
N MET A 208 24.03 -31.06 4.43
CA MET A 208 24.54 -29.73 4.05
C MET A 208 23.52 -28.99 3.19
N VAL A 209 22.96 -29.63 2.16
CA VAL A 209 21.94 -28.99 1.31
C VAL A 209 20.72 -28.58 2.14
N ALA A 210 20.22 -29.45 3.01
CA ALA A 210 19.06 -29.13 3.86
C ALA A 210 19.34 -27.97 4.84
N VAL A 211 20.45 -28.02 5.56
CA VAL A 211 20.87 -26.96 6.50
C VAL A 211 21.16 -25.66 5.76
N GLY A 212 21.82 -25.73 4.60
CA GLY A 212 22.18 -24.59 3.77
C GLY A 212 20.96 -23.86 3.22
N LEU A 213 19.92 -24.57 2.78
CA LEU A 213 18.66 -23.96 2.36
C LEU A 213 17.97 -23.23 3.51
N GLY A 214 17.89 -23.86 4.69
CA GLY A 214 17.30 -23.23 5.88
C GLY A 214 18.07 -22.00 6.36
N ALA A 215 19.40 -22.12 6.47
CA ALA A 215 20.27 -21.01 6.86
C ALA A 215 20.25 -19.87 5.83
N GLY A 216 20.21 -20.19 4.53
CA GLY A 216 20.09 -19.21 3.46
C GLY A 216 18.78 -18.42 3.57
N PHE A 217 17.65 -19.10 3.74
CA PHE A 217 16.35 -18.44 3.95
C PHE A 217 16.35 -17.54 5.19
N TYR A 218 16.93 -18.01 6.30
CA TYR A 218 17.09 -17.23 7.52
C TYR A 218 17.93 -15.96 7.30
N ILE A 219 19.10 -16.07 6.67
CA ILE A 219 19.97 -14.92 6.41
C ILE A 219 19.29 -13.90 5.48
N VAL A 220 18.61 -14.38 4.43
CA VAL A 220 17.88 -13.50 3.50
C VAL A 220 16.80 -12.72 4.25
N THR A 221 15.97 -13.39 5.05
CA THR A 221 14.89 -12.73 5.80
C THR A 221 15.39 -11.80 6.91
N ALA A 222 16.56 -12.09 7.51
CA ALA A 222 17.19 -11.22 8.50
C ALA A 222 17.83 -9.95 7.89
N VAL A 223 18.40 -10.05 6.67
CA VAL A 223 19.15 -8.95 6.02
C VAL A 223 18.26 -8.10 5.10
N LEU A 224 17.19 -8.65 4.52
CA LEU A 224 16.35 -7.92 3.56
C LEU A 224 15.78 -6.60 4.12
N PRO A 225 15.27 -6.53 5.37
CA PRO A 225 14.82 -5.27 5.96
C PRO A 225 15.93 -4.21 6.06
N LEU A 226 17.19 -4.62 6.26
CA LEU A 226 18.33 -3.69 6.27
C LEU A 226 18.53 -3.05 4.92
N ILE A 227 18.55 -3.87 3.87
CA ILE A 227 18.78 -3.38 2.50
C ILE A 227 17.66 -2.41 2.10
N THR A 228 16.40 -2.77 2.34
CA THR A 228 15.26 -1.93 1.94
C THR A 228 15.23 -0.60 2.68
N ASN A 229 15.39 -0.60 4.01
CA ASN A 229 15.33 0.64 4.80
C ASN A 229 16.54 1.55 4.58
N MET A 230 17.73 0.98 4.38
CA MET A 230 18.91 1.78 4.03
C MET A 230 18.77 2.41 2.64
N TYR A 231 18.23 1.67 1.68
CA TYR A 231 17.99 2.20 0.34
C TYR A 231 17.03 3.40 0.37
N THR A 232 15.90 3.27 1.08
CA THR A 232 14.91 4.34 1.23
C THR A 232 15.49 5.57 1.92
N ASP A 233 16.16 5.39 3.05
CA ASP A 233 16.69 6.51 3.84
C ASP A 233 17.82 7.25 3.11
N LEU A 234 18.63 6.55 2.30
CA LEU A 234 19.66 7.18 1.47
C LEU A 234 19.04 8.06 0.38
N HIS A 235 17.95 7.59 -0.26
CA HIS A 235 17.34 8.25 -1.42
C HIS A 235 16.31 9.33 -1.04
N HIS A 236 15.93 9.44 0.23
CA HIS A 236 14.98 10.42 0.78
C HIS A 236 15.29 11.91 0.49
N GLY A 237 16.44 12.24 -0.11
CA GLY A 237 16.90 13.62 -0.38
C GLY A 237 16.92 14.04 -1.85
N ARG A 238 16.65 13.14 -2.81
CA ARG A 238 16.35 13.56 -4.19
C ARG A 238 14.85 13.81 -4.27
N ASP A 239 14.43 14.84 -4.99
CA ASP A 239 13.02 15.19 -5.29
C ASP A 239 12.19 14.06 -5.96
N GLU A 240 12.70 12.84 -5.99
CA GLU A 240 11.94 11.64 -6.28
C GLU A 240 11.03 11.35 -5.09
N ILE A 241 9.76 11.72 -5.28
CA ILE A 241 8.59 11.15 -4.60
C ILE A 241 8.91 9.71 -4.26
N LEU A 242 9.02 9.41 -2.95
CA LEU A 242 9.53 8.13 -2.45
C LEU A 242 8.95 7.02 -3.32
N PRO A 243 9.78 6.35 -4.15
CA PRO A 243 9.27 5.30 -5.00
C PRO A 243 8.64 4.29 -4.06
N PHE A 244 7.36 3.99 -4.34
CA PHE A 244 6.62 2.84 -3.84
C PHE A 244 7.55 1.78 -3.24
N CYS A 245 7.69 1.78 -1.92
CA CYS A 245 8.49 0.78 -1.23
C CYS A 245 7.53 -0.09 -0.45
N PHE A 246 7.36 -1.34 -0.91
CA PHE A 246 6.91 -2.39 -0.02
C PHE A 246 7.88 -2.41 1.16
N ILE A 247 7.39 -1.97 2.32
CA ILE A 247 8.15 -2.11 3.55
C ILE A 247 8.32 -3.62 3.75
N CYS A 248 9.57 -4.07 3.85
CA CYS A 248 9.88 -5.48 3.96
C CYS A 248 9.06 -6.11 5.11
N PRO A 249 8.29 -7.18 4.86
CA PRO A 249 7.42 -7.79 5.86
C PRO A 249 8.19 -8.62 6.89
N TYR A 250 9.44 -9.00 6.60
CA TYR A 250 10.28 -9.85 7.47
C TYR A 250 10.84 -9.09 8.68
N LYS A 251 9.96 -8.51 9.51
CA LYS A 251 10.29 -7.70 10.68
C LYS A 251 10.40 -8.56 11.93
N SER A 252 11.47 -9.34 12.03
CA SER A 252 11.76 -10.11 13.24
C SER A 252 12.64 -9.32 14.22
N PRO A 253 12.72 -9.73 15.50
CA PRO A 253 13.71 -9.21 16.44
C PRO A 253 15.15 -9.43 15.96
N GLN A 254 15.40 -10.57 15.28
CA GLN A 254 16.68 -10.89 14.61
C GLN A 254 17.08 -9.78 13.63
N ALA A 255 16.15 -9.45 12.71
CA ALA A 255 16.37 -8.48 11.68
C ALA A 255 16.60 -7.08 12.26
N LEU A 256 15.92 -6.74 13.36
CA LEU A 256 16.12 -5.47 14.06
C LEU A 256 17.53 -5.40 14.68
N ALA A 257 17.99 -6.49 15.31
CA ALA A 257 19.33 -6.57 15.87
C ALA A 257 20.41 -6.46 14.79
N VAL A 258 20.22 -7.13 13.64
CA VAL A 258 21.09 -7.00 12.46
C VAL A 258 21.08 -5.57 11.95
N TYR A 259 19.91 -4.92 11.86
CA TYR A 259 19.78 -3.53 11.44
C TYR A 259 20.57 -2.57 12.34
N HIS A 260 20.33 -2.65 13.65
CA HIS A 260 20.99 -1.80 14.65
C HIS A 260 22.50 -1.99 14.65
N SER A 261 22.96 -3.25 14.64
CA SER A 261 24.39 -3.58 14.62
C SER A 261 25.05 -3.03 13.36
N SER A 262 24.39 -3.18 12.21
CA SER A 262 24.87 -2.67 10.92
C SER A 262 24.95 -1.14 10.91
N CYS A 263 23.93 -0.43 11.42
CA CYS A 263 23.96 1.03 11.55
C CYS A 263 25.10 1.50 12.47
N ILE A 264 25.32 0.81 13.60
CA ILE A 264 26.43 1.13 14.52
C ILE A 264 27.78 0.97 13.81
N ILE A 265 27.98 -0.14 13.08
CA ILE A 265 29.21 -0.39 12.33
C ILE A 265 29.42 0.68 11.24
N LEU A 266 28.39 0.97 10.45
CA LEU A 266 28.46 1.96 9.38
C LEU A 266 28.76 3.36 9.90
N ARG A 267 28.26 3.71 11.10
CA ARG A 267 28.58 4.99 11.76
C ARG A 267 30.07 5.16 12.06
N GLN A 268 30.79 4.05 12.28
CA GLN A 268 32.24 4.06 12.53
C GLN A 268 33.07 4.27 11.26
N LEU A 269 32.44 4.34 10.07
CA LEU A 269 33.11 4.50 8.77
C LEU A 269 32.86 5.91 8.19
N PRO A 270 33.53 6.97 8.71
CA PRO A 270 33.24 8.36 8.32
C PRO A 270 33.57 8.67 6.85
N PHE A 271 34.49 7.93 6.23
CA PHE A 271 34.83 8.10 4.80
C PHE A 271 33.62 7.83 3.90
N LEU A 272 32.84 6.79 4.21
CA LEU A 272 31.69 6.37 3.41
C LEU A 272 30.58 7.42 3.47
N GLY A 273 30.36 7.97 4.66
CA GLY A 273 29.42 9.07 4.86
C GLY A 273 29.82 10.34 4.10
N SER A 274 31.09 10.73 4.16
CA SER A 274 31.58 11.91 3.43
C SER A 274 31.45 11.77 1.90
N TYR A 275 31.64 10.55 1.39
CA TYR A 275 31.53 10.23 -0.03
C TYR A 275 30.08 10.28 -0.51
N LEU A 276 29.16 9.65 0.24
CA LEU A 276 27.74 9.61 -0.10
C LEU A 276 27.08 10.98 0.05
N TYR A 277 27.45 11.75 1.08
CA TYR A 277 26.98 13.12 1.25
C TYR A 277 27.38 14.02 0.08
N ARG A 278 28.62 13.91 -0.43
CA ARG A 278 29.06 14.63 -1.65
C ARG A 278 28.26 14.28 -2.90
N ARG A 279 27.66 13.08 -2.96
CA ARG A 279 26.78 12.65 -4.06
C ARG A 279 25.32 13.07 -3.89
N GLY A 280 24.98 13.77 -2.81
CA GLY A 280 23.62 14.25 -2.52
C GLY A 280 22.74 13.24 -1.78
N PHE A 281 23.30 12.21 -1.13
CA PHE A 281 22.54 11.25 -0.34
C PHE A 281 22.46 11.65 1.15
N ASN A 282 21.34 11.31 1.80
CA ASN A 282 21.09 11.61 3.21
C ASN A 282 21.69 10.56 4.16
N TRP A 283 23.02 10.48 4.21
CA TRP A 283 23.76 9.50 5.03
C TRP A 283 23.36 9.49 6.51
N TRP A 284 23.16 10.67 7.11
CA TRP A 284 22.80 10.80 8.52
C TRP A 284 21.45 10.17 8.86
N MET A 285 20.51 10.16 7.92
CA MET A 285 19.21 9.54 8.10
C MET A 285 19.34 8.02 8.06
N ALA A 286 20.05 7.49 7.05
CA ALA A 286 20.22 6.05 6.83
C ALA A 286 20.97 5.33 7.96
N VAL A 287 21.84 6.03 8.69
CA VAL A 287 22.65 5.45 9.77
C VAL A 287 22.04 5.68 11.15
N LYS A 288 20.85 6.31 11.23
CA LYS A 288 20.13 6.49 12.48
C LYS A 288 19.13 5.36 12.69
N PRO A 289 19.44 4.34 13.53
CA PRO A 289 18.53 3.22 13.72
C PRO A 289 17.19 3.70 14.31
N PRO A 290 16.04 3.19 13.82
CA PRO A 290 14.75 3.40 14.45
C PRO A 290 14.73 2.68 15.81
N ARG A 291 13.91 3.17 16.72
CA ARG A 291 13.78 2.58 18.05
C ARG A 291 13.25 1.15 17.95
N ASP A 292 12.12 0.99 17.26
CA ASP A 292 11.40 -0.27 17.04
C ASP A 292 10.79 -0.26 15.62
N TRP A 293 10.36 -1.42 15.11
CA TRP A 293 9.72 -1.53 13.79
C TRP A 293 8.49 -0.61 13.61
N PRO A 294 7.53 -0.53 14.57
CA PRO A 294 6.37 0.35 14.41
C PRO A 294 6.74 1.83 14.31
N PHE A 295 7.80 2.26 15.00
CA PHE A 295 8.29 3.63 14.89
C PHE A 295 8.87 3.93 13.51
N ASN A 296 9.53 2.94 12.89
CA ASN A 296 9.99 3.04 11.51
C ASN A 296 8.81 3.15 10.53
N ASP A 297 7.75 2.35 10.74
CA ASP A 297 6.55 2.40 9.89
C ASP A 297 5.83 3.73 10.01
N MET A 298 5.69 4.27 11.23
CA MET A 298 5.14 5.61 11.45
C MET A 298 6.00 6.70 10.81
N ARG A 299 7.32 6.52 10.74
CA ARG A 299 8.19 7.46 10.02
C ARG A 299 7.92 7.43 8.52
N VAL A 300 7.62 6.26 7.94
CA VAL A 300 7.22 6.15 6.53
C VAL A 300 5.84 6.79 6.31
N LEU A 301 4.87 6.53 7.18
CA LEU A 301 3.54 7.14 7.12
C LEU A 301 3.58 8.67 7.26
N ASN A 302 4.45 9.19 8.13
CA ASN A 302 4.65 10.62 8.35
C ASN A 302 5.70 11.23 7.42
N SER A 303 6.33 10.43 6.55
CA SER A 303 7.31 10.97 5.60
C SER A 303 6.57 11.88 4.63
N TYR A 304 7.09 13.08 4.40
CA TYR A 304 6.45 14.10 3.58
C TYR A 304 6.20 13.54 2.18
N ALA A 305 4.94 13.23 1.87
CA ALA A 305 4.48 13.08 0.51
C ALA A 305 4.43 14.49 -0.12
N PRO A 306 4.77 14.63 -1.43
CA PRO A 306 4.53 15.88 -2.13
C PRO A 306 3.04 16.26 -1.97
N PHE A 307 2.80 17.53 -1.63
CA PHE A 307 1.45 18.11 -1.58
C PHE A 307 0.49 17.49 -0.56
N ASP A 308 1.02 16.93 0.54
CA ASP A 308 0.25 16.41 1.70
C ASP A 308 -0.72 15.26 1.34
N LEU A 309 -0.46 14.55 0.24
CA LEU A 309 -1.27 13.39 -0.14
C LEU A 309 -0.96 12.22 0.80
N LYS A 310 -1.95 11.84 1.63
CA LYS A 310 -1.85 10.68 2.51
C LYS A 310 -2.08 9.36 1.76
N VAL A 311 -1.11 8.97 0.95
CA VAL A 311 -1.16 7.81 0.04
C VAL A 311 -1.61 6.51 0.73
N TYR A 312 -1.05 6.19 1.90
CA TYR A 312 -1.39 4.94 2.59
C TYR A 312 -2.79 4.95 3.21
N GLU A 313 -3.32 6.11 3.60
CA GLU A 313 -4.72 6.23 4.04
C GLU A 313 -5.66 5.99 2.85
N LEU A 314 -5.37 6.59 1.69
CA LEU A 314 -6.11 6.37 0.45
C LEU A 314 -6.13 4.90 0.01
N ARG A 315 -4.98 4.22 0.08
CA ARG A 315 -4.89 2.78 -0.28
C ARG A 315 -5.62 1.89 0.72
N ALA A 316 -5.56 2.21 2.01
CA ALA A 316 -6.33 1.48 3.01
C ALA A 316 -7.84 1.61 2.72
N LEU A 317 -8.28 2.78 2.27
CA LEU A 317 -9.67 3.00 1.86
C LEU A 317 -10.02 2.26 0.59
N GLU A 318 -9.19 2.33 -0.44
CA GLU A 318 -9.38 1.63 -1.70
C GLU A 318 -9.48 0.11 -1.50
N TRP A 319 -8.58 -0.45 -0.68
CA TRP A 319 -8.67 -1.85 -0.30
C TRP A 319 -9.97 -2.15 0.46
N ALA A 320 -10.35 -1.30 1.42
CA ALA A 320 -11.52 -1.54 2.24
C ALA A 320 -12.84 -1.39 1.46
N THR A 321 -12.95 -0.38 0.58
CA THR A 321 -14.13 -0.19 -0.28
C THR A 321 -14.30 -1.37 -1.22
N ARG A 322 -13.21 -1.87 -1.81
CA ARG A 322 -13.25 -3.07 -2.68
C ARG A 322 -13.56 -4.35 -1.90
N MET A 323 -12.94 -4.55 -0.74
CA MET A 323 -13.14 -5.77 0.07
C MET A 323 -14.55 -5.87 0.66
N PHE A 324 -15.15 -4.74 1.01
CA PHE A 324 -16.45 -4.69 1.69
C PHE A 324 -17.55 -4.05 0.83
N GLN A 325 -17.37 -4.01 -0.49
CA GLN A 325 -18.32 -3.42 -1.43
C GLN A 325 -19.72 -4.02 -1.30
N ASP A 326 -19.79 -5.34 -1.08
CA ASP A 326 -21.05 -6.09 -0.96
C ASP A 326 -21.64 -6.09 0.46
N SER A 327 -20.98 -5.41 1.41
CA SER A 327 -21.41 -5.38 2.81
C SER A 327 -22.20 -4.11 3.12
N PRO A 328 -23.55 -4.14 3.11
CA PRO A 328 -24.36 -2.95 3.38
C PRO A 328 -24.14 -2.39 4.80
N SER A 329 -23.68 -3.22 5.75
CA SER A 329 -23.33 -2.78 7.10
C SER A 329 -22.08 -1.91 7.17
N MET A 330 -21.18 -1.98 6.17
CA MET A 330 -19.92 -1.22 6.15
C MET A 330 -20.08 0.18 5.53
N VAL A 331 -21.11 0.38 4.71
CA VAL A 331 -21.40 1.65 4.02
C VAL A 331 -21.42 2.85 4.98
N PRO A 332 -22.13 2.85 6.13
CA PRO A 332 -22.13 3.99 7.05
C PRO A 332 -20.74 4.31 7.62
N HIS A 333 -19.88 3.30 7.78
CA HIS A 333 -18.52 3.48 8.26
C HIS A 333 -17.65 4.14 7.19
N PHE A 334 -17.72 3.70 5.93
CA PHE A 334 -17.02 4.35 4.83
C PHE A 334 -17.44 5.81 4.65
N LYS A 335 -18.74 6.08 4.75
CA LYS A 335 -19.29 7.45 4.72
C LYS A 335 -18.66 8.35 5.78
N ASN A 336 -18.54 7.87 7.02
CA ASN A 336 -17.93 8.61 8.12
C ASN A 336 -16.41 8.80 7.95
N VAL A 337 -15.71 7.78 7.46
CA VAL A 337 -14.26 7.88 7.25
C VAL A 337 -13.95 8.85 6.10
N VAL A 338 -14.65 8.74 4.96
CA VAL A 338 -14.50 9.68 3.85
C VAL A 338 -14.86 11.11 4.25
N SER A 339 -15.88 11.31 5.09
CA SER A 339 -16.23 12.66 5.56
C SER A 339 -15.19 13.23 6.53
N SER A 340 -14.52 12.38 7.32
CA SER A 340 -13.41 12.75 8.21
C SER A 340 -12.12 13.12 7.48
N LEU A 341 -11.94 12.66 6.24
CA LEU A 341 -10.80 12.99 5.38
C LEU A 341 -11.02 14.36 4.72
N SER A 342 -11.31 15.36 5.54
CA SER A 342 -11.58 16.72 5.08
C SER A 342 -10.41 17.36 4.33
N SER A 343 -9.20 16.81 4.47
CA SER A 343 -8.00 17.26 3.76
C SER A 343 -7.97 16.82 2.29
N LEU A 344 -8.73 15.80 1.88
CA LEU A 344 -8.70 15.26 0.52
C LEU A 344 -9.84 15.83 -0.33
N TYR A 345 -9.53 16.16 -1.58
CA TYR A 345 -10.54 16.62 -2.53
C TYR A 345 -11.45 15.47 -2.98
N PRO A 346 -12.78 15.69 -3.10
CA PRO A 346 -13.70 14.64 -3.53
C PRO A 346 -13.30 14.04 -4.89
N SER A 347 -12.84 14.85 -5.85
CA SER A 347 -12.36 14.35 -7.14
C SER A 347 -11.15 13.41 -7.04
N VAL A 348 -10.27 13.62 -6.04
CA VAL A 348 -9.11 12.75 -5.79
C VAL A 348 -9.55 11.43 -5.14
N VAL A 349 -10.58 11.46 -4.29
CA VAL A 349 -11.19 10.25 -3.72
C VAL A 349 -11.90 9.44 -4.80
N MET A 350 -12.71 10.10 -5.63
CA MET A 350 -13.44 9.45 -6.73
C MET A 350 -12.50 8.78 -7.73
N SER A 351 -11.38 9.44 -8.07
CA SER A 351 -10.39 8.89 -9.00
C SER A 351 -9.46 7.85 -8.38
N GLY A 352 -8.99 8.08 -7.15
CA GLY A 352 -7.99 7.22 -6.50
C GLY A 352 -8.57 6.00 -5.78
N VAL A 353 -9.76 6.12 -5.17
CA VAL A 353 -10.37 5.09 -4.32
C VAL A 353 -11.48 4.33 -5.04
N LEU A 354 -12.30 5.06 -5.80
CA LEU A 354 -13.53 4.54 -6.41
C LEU A 354 -13.40 4.34 -7.93
N ASP A 355 -12.22 4.58 -8.49
CA ASP A 355 -11.88 4.29 -9.89
C ASP A 355 -12.70 5.08 -10.94
N TYR A 356 -13.27 6.23 -10.57
CA TYR A 356 -13.99 7.13 -11.46
C TYR A 356 -13.07 8.20 -12.06
N TRP A 357 -11.92 7.77 -12.58
CA TRP A 357 -10.94 8.67 -13.20
C TRP A 357 -11.55 9.50 -14.34
N THR A 358 -12.23 8.83 -15.27
CA THR A 358 -12.81 9.45 -16.47
C THR A 358 -13.75 10.59 -16.10
N LEU A 359 -14.62 10.39 -15.12
CA LEU A 359 -15.50 11.45 -14.62
C LEU A 359 -14.74 12.56 -13.90
N SER A 360 -13.75 12.23 -13.06
CA SER A 360 -13.01 13.22 -12.26
C SER A 360 -12.25 14.27 -13.09
N MET A 361 -11.91 13.91 -14.33
CA MET A 361 -11.25 14.78 -15.29
C MET A 361 -12.19 15.84 -15.88
N TRP A 362 -13.48 15.54 -16.00
CA TRP A 362 -14.44 16.40 -16.71
C TRP A 362 -15.49 17.04 -15.80
N GLU A 363 -15.73 16.44 -14.63
CA GLU A 363 -16.76 16.85 -13.68
C GLU A 363 -16.16 17.25 -12.33
N GLU A 364 -16.78 18.24 -11.69
CA GLU A 364 -16.48 18.56 -10.31
C GLU A 364 -17.30 17.65 -9.39
N PHE A 365 -16.61 16.95 -8.49
CA PHE A 365 -17.26 16.15 -7.45
C PHE A 365 -17.37 16.92 -6.15
N LYS A 366 -18.53 16.80 -5.52
CA LYS A 366 -18.77 17.27 -4.17
C LYS A 366 -18.73 16.10 -3.18
N LYS A 367 -18.73 16.42 -1.89
CA LYS A 367 -18.76 15.39 -0.84
C LYS A 367 -20.02 14.54 -0.95
N GLU A 368 -21.15 15.14 -1.34
CA GLU A 368 -22.43 14.44 -1.49
C GLU A 368 -22.38 13.37 -2.58
N ASP A 369 -21.63 13.61 -3.66
CA ASP A 369 -21.48 12.66 -4.76
C ASP A 369 -20.76 11.39 -4.33
N VAL A 370 -19.69 11.53 -3.53
CA VAL A 370 -18.98 10.39 -2.95
C VAL A 370 -19.88 9.58 -2.02
N GLN A 371 -20.76 10.26 -1.30
CA GLN A 371 -21.69 9.61 -0.37
C GLN A 371 -22.82 8.88 -1.13
N GLU A 372 -23.27 9.44 -2.25
CA GLU A 372 -24.26 8.80 -3.12
C GLU A 372 -23.68 7.53 -3.76
N GLU A 373 -22.46 7.60 -4.29
CA GLU A 373 -21.74 6.45 -4.85
C GLU A 373 -21.62 5.30 -3.83
N LEU A 374 -21.17 5.61 -2.61
CA LEU A 374 -21.04 4.61 -1.54
C LEU A 374 -22.39 4.05 -1.08
N SER A 375 -23.50 4.75 -1.35
CA SER A 375 -24.85 4.29 -0.99
C SER A 375 -25.42 3.34 -2.03
N ASP A 376 -25.33 3.73 -3.29
CA ASP A 376 -25.96 3.07 -4.42
C ASP A 376 -25.14 3.34 -5.68
N MET A 377 -24.13 2.50 -5.87
CA MET A 377 -23.22 2.54 -7.02
C MET A 377 -23.99 2.51 -8.35
N TRP A 378 -25.02 1.65 -8.45
CA TRP A 378 -25.77 1.47 -9.70
C TRP A 378 -26.53 2.74 -10.07
N LYS A 379 -27.27 3.30 -9.11
CA LYS A 379 -28.00 4.54 -9.33
C LYS A 379 -27.07 5.71 -9.64
N PHE A 380 -25.94 5.80 -8.96
CA PHE A 380 -24.93 6.83 -9.21
C PHE A 380 -24.41 6.76 -10.65
N GLN A 381 -23.99 5.57 -11.11
CA GLN A 381 -23.50 5.36 -12.47
C GLN A 381 -24.55 5.69 -13.53
N GLU A 382 -25.78 5.21 -13.35
CA GLU A 382 -26.85 5.44 -14.32
C GLU A 382 -27.21 6.92 -14.42
N THR A 383 -27.26 7.62 -13.28
CA THR A 383 -27.55 9.07 -13.26
C THR A 383 -26.46 9.87 -13.98
N ARG A 384 -25.18 9.53 -13.75
CA ARG A 384 -24.04 10.22 -14.38
C ARG A 384 -23.89 9.92 -15.87
N ARG A 385 -24.38 8.77 -16.32
CA ARG A 385 -24.33 8.34 -17.72
C ARG A 385 -25.35 9.07 -18.61
N GLN A 386 -26.40 9.66 -18.04
CA GLN A 386 -27.48 10.28 -18.81
C GLN A 386 -27.03 11.53 -19.61
N GLY A 387 -27.61 11.67 -20.80
CA GLY A 387 -27.37 12.80 -21.70
C GLY A 387 -25.90 12.95 -22.09
N LEU A 388 -25.35 14.15 -21.85
CA LEU A 388 -23.95 14.49 -22.14
C LEU A 388 -22.92 13.72 -21.29
N GLY A 389 -23.35 13.10 -20.19
CA GLY A 389 -22.46 12.38 -19.27
C GLY A 389 -21.94 11.04 -19.82
N TRP A 390 -22.58 10.50 -20.85
CA TRP A 390 -22.05 9.34 -21.58
C TRP A 390 -20.61 9.60 -22.09
N TYR A 391 -20.37 10.76 -22.70
CA TYR A 391 -19.05 11.10 -23.26
C TYR A 391 -17.98 11.29 -22.18
N THR A 392 -18.35 11.78 -20.99
CA THR A 392 -17.40 11.88 -19.87
C THR A 392 -17.07 10.49 -19.31
N THR A 393 -18.02 9.56 -19.26
CA THR A 393 -17.79 8.18 -18.80
C THR A 393 -16.93 7.32 -19.74
N VAL A 394 -17.11 7.45 -21.06
CA VAL A 394 -16.42 6.63 -22.10
C VAL A 394 -15.07 7.23 -22.51
N SER A 395 -14.69 8.38 -21.96
CA SER A 395 -13.39 9.00 -22.23
C SER A 395 -12.21 8.10 -21.84
N ARG A 396 -11.05 8.31 -22.48
CA ARG A 396 -9.84 7.53 -22.24
C ARG A 396 -9.43 7.52 -20.75
N SER A 397 -9.18 6.33 -20.23
CA SER A 397 -8.55 6.14 -18.92
C SER A 397 -7.02 6.21 -19.02
N PRO A 398 -6.31 6.49 -17.90
CA PRO A 398 -4.85 6.48 -17.87
C PRO A 398 -4.32 5.11 -18.29
N SER A 399 -3.22 5.08 -19.03
CA SER A 399 -2.46 3.86 -19.38
C SER A 399 -1.64 3.32 -18.18
N ILE A 400 -2.20 3.44 -16.98
CA ILE A 400 -1.59 3.03 -15.71
C ILE A 400 -2.23 1.71 -15.29
N PRO A 401 -1.45 0.73 -14.77
CA PRO A 401 -2.03 -0.49 -14.24
C PRO A 401 -2.98 -0.20 -13.08
N ASP A 402 -4.22 -0.70 -13.15
CA ASP A 402 -5.15 -0.62 -12.04
C ASP A 402 -4.73 -1.57 -10.91
N PRO A 403 -4.71 -1.09 -9.65
CA PRO A 403 -5.19 0.20 -9.19
C PRO A 403 -4.17 1.34 -9.33
N ILE A 404 -4.65 2.54 -9.70
CA ILE A 404 -3.82 3.75 -9.91
C ILE A 404 -2.91 4.06 -8.71
N LEU A 405 -3.39 3.86 -7.48
CA LEU A 405 -2.62 4.12 -6.25
C LEU A 405 -1.43 3.16 -6.04
N HIS A 406 -1.30 2.10 -6.84
CA HIS A 406 -0.20 1.13 -6.75
C HIS A 406 0.96 1.48 -7.69
N SER A 407 0.74 2.35 -8.68
CA SER A 407 1.77 2.82 -9.61
C SER A 407 2.43 4.10 -9.07
N LYS A 408 3.73 4.25 -9.34
CA LYS A 408 4.46 5.50 -9.05
C LYS A 408 3.80 6.65 -9.80
N GLU A 409 3.54 6.48 -11.08
CA GLU A 409 2.95 7.47 -11.98
C GLU A 409 1.55 7.89 -11.52
N GLY A 410 0.74 6.93 -11.06
CA GLY A 410 -0.61 7.20 -10.54
C GLY A 410 -0.61 8.03 -9.26
N MET A 411 0.27 7.68 -8.30
CA MET A 411 0.42 8.48 -7.07
C MET A 411 0.93 9.90 -7.34
N GLN A 412 1.88 10.05 -8.28
CA GLN A 412 2.38 11.36 -8.67
C GLN A 412 1.27 12.21 -9.28
N MET A 413 0.49 11.63 -10.19
CA MET A 413 -0.64 12.30 -10.82
C MET A 413 -1.68 12.76 -9.79
N LEU A 414 -2.09 11.89 -8.87
CA LEU A 414 -3.04 12.24 -7.81
C LEU A 414 -2.50 13.31 -6.87
N ALA A 415 -1.20 13.33 -6.59
CA ALA A 415 -0.56 14.36 -5.77
C ALA A 415 -0.60 15.73 -6.46
N PHE A 416 -0.33 15.79 -7.78
CA PHE A 416 -0.48 17.01 -8.56
C PHE A 416 -1.94 17.48 -8.62
N HIS A 417 -2.89 16.57 -8.81
CA HIS A 417 -4.31 16.91 -8.81
C HIS A 417 -4.77 17.47 -7.47
N GLN A 418 -4.41 16.82 -6.37
CA GLN A 418 -4.68 17.30 -5.01
C GLN A 418 -4.12 18.71 -4.79
N TYR A 419 -2.90 18.98 -5.25
CA TYR A 419 -2.29 20.30 -5.18
C TYR A 419 -3.02 21.34 -6.01
N TRP A 420 -3.35 21.02 -7.27
CA TRP A 420 -4.04 21.95 -8.17
C TRP A 420 -5.43 22.27 -7.66
N PHE A 421 -6.17 21.30 -7.12
CA PHE A 421 -7.45 21.55 -6.49
C PHE A 421 -7.29 22.47 -5.27
N HIS A 422 -6.30 22.22 -4.40
CA HIS A 422 -6.03 23.06 -3.23
C HIS A 422 -5.68 24.52 -3.59
N LEU A 423 -4.91 24.74 -4.66
CA LEU A 423 -4.62 26.09 -5.16
C LEU A 423 -5.89 26.83 -5.62
N VAL A 424 -6.90 26.08 -6.08
CA VAL A 424 -8.14 26.61 -6.64
C VAL A 424 -9.26 26.73 -5.58
N GLU A 425 -9.11 26.21 -4.36
CA GLU A 425 -9.99 26.62 -3.23
C GLU A 425 -9.68 28.03 -2.76
N ASN A 426 -8.39 28.31 -2.55
CA ASN A 426 -7.91 29.56 -1.96
C ASN A 426 -7.37 30.49 -3.05
N ILE A 427 -8.25 30.81 -4.02
CA ILE A 427 -7.85 31.46 -5.26
C ILE A 427 -7.22 32.83 -4.97
N ASN A 428 -5.94 32.95 -5.26
CA ASN A 428 -5.21 34.21 -5.28
C ASN A 428 -4.38 34.32 -6.58
N VAL A 429 -3.86 35.51 -6.86
CA VAL A 429 -3.12 35.78 -8.10
C VAL A 429 -1.79 35.00 -8.17
N GLU A 430 -1.21 34.67 -7.01
CA GLU A 430 0.04 33.91 -6.86
C GLU A 430 -0.20 32.41 -7.13
N ALA A 431 -1.32 31.86 -6.68
CA ALA A 431 -1.74 30.48 -6.88
C ALA A 431 -1.95 30.14 -8.35
N ILE A 432 -2.32 31.10 -9.21
CA ILE A 432 -2.40 30.88 -10.66
C ILE A 432 -1.01 30.77 -11.28
N CYS A 433 -0.05 31.57 -10.79
CA CYS A 433 1.35 31.43 -11.21
C CYS A 433 1.91 30.08 -10.76
N ASP A 434 1.69 29.71 -9.50
CA ASP A 434 2.10 28.41 -8.95
C ASP A 434 1.45 27.23 -9.70
N LEU A 435 0.17 27.37 -10.08
CA LEU A 435 -0.54 26.38 -10.89
C LEU A 435 0.12 26.23 -12.27
N ASN A 436 0.39 27.33 -12.97
CA ASN A 436 1.03 27.30 -14.28
C ASN A 436 2.46 26.75 -14.22
N ASP A 437 3.22 27.10 -13.18
CA ASP A 437 4.57 26.58 -12.96
C ASP A 437 4.54 25.08 -12.66
N SER A 438 3.58 24.64 -11.85
CA SER A 438 3.35 23.22 -11.51
C SER A 438 2.94 22.40 -12.74
N ILE A 439 2.01 22.91 -13.56
CA ILE A 439 1.62 22.29 -14.84
C ILE A 439 2.83 22.19 -15.79
N SER A 440 3.62 23.26 -15.88
CA SER A 440 4.82 23.28 -16.72
C SER A 440 5.86 22.26 -16.24
N ARG A 441 6.01 22.10 -14.91
CA ARG A 441 6.88 21.07 -14.31
C ARG A 441 6.37 19.67 -14.66
N PHE A 442 5.06 19.43 -14.52
CA PHE A 442 4.42 18.17 -14.86
C PHE A 442 4.67 17.76 -16.32
N GLN A 443 4.58 18.72 -17.26
CA GLN A 443 4.88 18.48 -18.67
C GLN A 443 6.37 18.20 -18.94
N LYS A 444 7.27 18.97 -18.31
CA LYS A 444 8.73 18.82 -18.49
C LYS A 444 9.25 17.47 -18.01
N GLU A 445 8.65 16.92 -16.94
CA GLU A 445 9.00 15.61 -16.40
C GLU A 445 8.50 14.44 -17.27
N GLY A 446 7.69 14.71 -18.32
CA GLY A 446 7.26 13.72 -19.30
C GLY A 446 6.05 12.88 -18.88
N HIS A 447 5.46 13.16 -17.72
CA HIS A 447 4.30 12.43 -17.16
C HIS A 447 3.13 12.27 -18.13
N PRO A 448 2.70 13.28 -18.91
CA PRO A 448 1.56 13.13 -19.82
C PRO A 448 1.73 11.99 -20.83
N LYS A 449 2.95 11.77 -21.32
CA LYS A 449 3.25 10.68 -22.27
C LYS A 449 3.25 9.32 -21.59
N THR A 450 3.72 9.25 -20.35
CA THR A 450 3.73 8.02 -19.55
C THR A 450 2.33 7.59 -19.14
N ILE A 451 1.46 8.55 -18.83
CA ILE A 451 0.08 8.33 -18.39
C ILE A 451 -0.85 8.08 -19.60
N GLY A 452 -0.47 8.51 -20.81
CA GLY A 452 -1.25 8.25 -22.03
C GLY A 452 -2.46 9.18 -22.24
N LEU A 453 -2.64 10.18 -21.38
CA LEU A 453 -3.68 11.21 -21.49
C LEU A 453 -3.18 12.40 -22.30
N ARG A 454 -4.02 12.93 -23.19
CA ARG A 454 -3.72 14.17 -23.94
C ARG A 454 -4.27 15.38 -23.19
N PHE A 455 -5.42 15.22 -22.53
CA PHE A 455 -5.97 16.15 -21.54
C PHE A 455 -5.62 15.67 -20.12
N PHE A 456 -4.63 16.30 -19.47
CA PHE A 456 -4.12 15.87 -18.16
C PHE A 456 -4.49 16.82 -17.01
N VAL A 457 -5.00 18.02 -17.31
CA VAL A 457 -5.53 18.96 -16.30
C VAL A 457 -7.05 18.78 -16.21
N PRO A 458 -7.61 18.53 -15.01
CA PRO A 458 -9.06 18.46 -14.81
C PRO A 458 -9.77 19.73 -15.27
N PHE A 459 -10.84 19.57 -16.04
CA PHE A 459 -11.62 20.68 -16.58
C PHE A 459 -12.29 21.53 -15.50
N SER A 460 -12.65 20.91 -14.36
CA SER A 460 -13.23 21.60 -13.20
C SER A 460 -12.34 22.72 -12.66
N ILE A 461 -11.01 22.58 -12.74
CA ILE A 461 -10.05 23.64 -12.38
C ILE A 461 -10.20 24.85 -13.31
N ALA A 462 -10.22 24.60 -14.62
CA ALA A 462 -10.36 25.66 -15.62
C ALA A 462 -11.73 26.33 -15.54
N SER A 463 -12.79 25.54 -15.35
CA SER A 463 -14.16 26.04 -15.16
C SER A 463 -14.25 27.02 -14.00
N LYS A 464 -13.71 26.68 -12.81
CA LYS A 464 -13.65 27.58 -11.65
C LYS A 464 -12.89 28.86 -11.91
N LEU A 465 -11.74 28.77 -12.57
CA LEU A 465 -10.91 29.94 -12.86
C LEU A 465 -11.51 30.86 -13.93
N TRP A 466 -12.24 30.31 -14.91
CA TRP A 466 -12.93 31.08 -15.94
C TRP A 466 -14.25 31.69 -15.48
N ALA A 467 -14.87 31.13 -14.44
CA ALA A 467 -16.10 31.64 -13.83
C ALA A 467 -15.86 32.50 -12.57
N HIS A 468 -14.60 32.75 -12.21
CA HIS A 468 -14.26 33.45 -10.98
C HIS A 468 -14.72 34.93 -11.00
N PRO A 469 -15.22 35.52 -9.88
CA PRO A 469 -15.73 36.91 -9.88
C PRO A 469 -14.68 37.99 -10.15
N SER A 470 -13.41 37.75 -9.82
CA SER A 470 -12.33 38.74 -10.00
C SER A 470 -11.80 38.77 -11.44
N PRO A 471 -11.76 39.95 -12.10
CA PRO A 471 -11.30 40.08 -13.49
C PRO A 471 -9.81 39.76 -13.65
N ASP A 472 -8.97 40.05 -12.65
CA ASP A 472 -7.53 39.77 -12.71
C ASP A 472 -7.24 38.26 -12.77
N ILE A 473 -8.02 37.49 -12.01
CA ILE A 473 -7.95 36.02 -11.98
C ILE A 473 -8.43 35.44 -13.31
N GLN A 474 -9.56 35.94 -13.82
CA GLN A 474 -10.07 35.52 -15.12
C GLN A 474 -9.07 35.82 -16.25
N GLN A 475 -8.47 37.01 -16.27
CA GLN A 475 -7.53 37.39 -17.31
C GLN A 475 -6.26 36.52 -17.29
N LYS A 476 -5.73 36.20 -16.10
CA LYS A 476 -4.58 35.29 -15.98
C LYS A 476 -4.93 33.85 -16.34
N SER A 477 -6.15 33.38 -16.06
CA SER A 477 -6.59 32.01 -16.37
C SER A 477 -6.78 31.75 -17.87
N LEU A 478 -6.81 32.80 -18.72
CA LEU A 478 -6.76 32.66 -20.17
C LEU A 478 -5.47 31.96 -20.67
N SER A 479 -4.40 31.94 -19.87
CA SER A 479 -3.18 31.17 -20.18
C SER A 479 -3.47 29.66 -20.36
N LEU A 480 -4.47 29.12 -19.66
CA LEU A 480 -4.88 27.72 -19.78
C LEU A 480 -5.51 27.40 -21.13
N ILE A 481 -6.02 28.40 -21.88
CA ILE A 481 -6.59 28.17 -23.21
C ILE A 481 -5.54 27.55 -24.15
N GLN A 482 -4.29 28.03 -24.08
CA GLN A 482 -3.23 27.50 -24.93
C GLN A 482 -2.97 26.02 -24.62
N LEU A 483 -2.98 25.65 -23.34
CA LEU A 483 -2.84 24.26 -22.91
C LEU A 483 -3.92 23.36 -23.53
N TYR A 484 -5.19 23.77 -23.45
CA TYR A 484 -6.28 22.99 -24.03
C TYR A 484 -6.24 22.95 -25.56
N LYS A 485 -5.78 24.02 -26.22
CA LYS A 485 -5.54 24.02 -27.69
C LYS A 485 -4.45 23.01 -28.06
N ASP A 486 -3.37 22.96 -27.30
CA ASP A 486 -2.27 22.02 -27.53
C ASP A 486 -2.72 20.57 -27.30
N SER A 487 -3.51 20.32 -26.23
CA SER A 487 -4.14 19.01 -25.97
C SER A 487 -5.10 18.58 -27.08
N TRP A 488 -5.90 19.51 -27.61
CA TRP A 488 -6.79 19.25 -28.74
C TRP A 488 -6.00 18.93 -30.02
N GLY A 489 -4.94 19.71 -30.30
CA GLY A 489 -4.07 19.53 -31.46
C GLY A 489 -3.23 18.25 -31.44
N ALA A 490 -3.09 17.60 -30.28
CA ALA A 490 -2.43 16.31 -30.15
C ALA A 490 -3.19 15.15 -30.81
N TYR A 491 -4.47 15.35 -31.19
CA TYR A 491 -5.26 14.36 -31.93
C TYR A 491 -5.05 14.45 -33.45
N PRO A 492 -4.53 13.38 -34.10
CA PRO A 492 -4.29 13.38 -35.54
C PRO A 492 -5.55 12.97 -36.31
N GLY A 493 -6.47 13.91 -36.55
CA GLY A 493 -7.57 13.75 -37.49
C GLY A 493 -8.88 13.20 -36.89
N ILE A 494 -9.45 12.16 -37.52
CA ILE A 494 -10.79 11.60 -37.23
C ILE A 494 -10.80 10.98 -35.82
N GLU A 495 -11.98 10.91 -35.21
CA GLU A 495 -12.25 10.34 -33.89
C GLU A 495 -11.62 8.94 -33.66
N GLU A 496 -10.93 8.79 -32.52
CA GLU A 496 -10.43 7.51 -31.98
C GLU A 496 -11.42 6.95 -30.92
N GLU A 497 -11.37 5.66 -30.59
CA GLU A 497 -12.15 5.14 -29.45
C GLU A 497 -11.67 5.77 -28.13
N GLY A 498 -12.61 6.25 -27.31
CA GLY A 498 -12.33 6.98 -26.08
C GLY A 498 -11.78 8.39 -26.30
N ASP A 499 -12.06 9.04 -27.44
CA ASP A 499 -11.58 10.38 -27.75
C ASP A 499 -11.96 11.43 -26.68
N GLU A 500 -10.93 11.96 -25.99
CA GLU A 500 -11.08 12.96 -24.93
C GLU A 500 -11.69 14.28 -25.45
N ARG A 501 -11.63 14.55 -26.76
CA ARG A 501 -12.20 15.77 -27.37
C ARG A 501 -13.71 15.86 -27.17
N LEU A 502 -14.43 14.75 -27.22
CA LEU A 502 -15.89 14.75 -27.03
C LEU A 502 -16.29 14.97 -25.59
N ALA A 503 -15.54 14.36 -24.67
CA ALA A 503 -15.71 14.59 -23.24
C ALA A 503 -15.40 16.05 -22.88
N PHE A 504 -14.35 16.63 -23.49
CA PHE A 504 -14.06 18.05 -23.38
C PHE A 504 -15.19 18.94 -23.91
N VAL A 505 -15.75 18.62 -25.09
CA VAL A 505 -16.91 19.37 -25.64
C VAL A 505 -18.11 19.27 -24.70
N ALA A 506 -18.43 18.07 -24.19
CA ALA A 506 -19.52 17.88 -23.23
C ALA A 506 -19.33 18.71 -21.95
N ALA A 507 -18.11 18.72 -21.39
CA ALA A 507 -17.77 19.51 -20.21
C ALA A 507 -17.87 21.03 -20.50
N LEU A 508 -17.40 21.46 -21.69
CA LEU A 508 -17.48 22.85 -22.12
C LEU A 508 -18.92 23.32 -22.34
N ILE A 509 -19.80 22.49 -22.93
CA ILE A 509 -21.24 22.79 -23.05
C ILE A 509 -21.84 23.06 -21.67
N ARG A 510 -21.57 22.18 -20.71
CA ARG A 510 -22.08 22.33 -19.33
C ARG A 510 -21.60 23.64 -18.71
N HIS A 511 -20.31 23.96 -18.84
CA HIS A 511 -19.73 25.22 -18.35
C HIS A 511 -20.36 26.46 -19.00
N LEU A 512 -20.57 26.45 -20.32
CA LEU A 512 -21.16 27.60 -21.03
C LEU A 512 -22.64 27.81 -20.68
N LYS A 513 -23.38 26.75 -20.37
CA LYS A 513 -24.79 26.81 -19.97
C LYS A 513 -24.99 27.05 -18.47
N GLN A 514 -23.94 26.93 -17.66
CA GLN A 514 -24.03 27.03 -16.21
C GLN A 514 -24.22 28.48 -15.75
N ASP A 515 -25.19 28.70 -14.86
CA ASP A 515 -25.39 29.98 -14.20
C ASP A 515 -24.52 30.05 -12.93
N TYR A 516 -23.58 31.00 -12.89
CA TYR A 516 -22.67 31.23 -11.77
C TYR A 516 -23.16 32.31 -10.80
N GLY A 517 -24.48 32.54 -10.72
CA GLY A 517 -25.05 33.46 -9.75
C GLY A 517 -24.73 34.93 -10.06
N GLY A 518 -24.89 35.31 -11.34
CA GLY A 518 -24.81 36.71 -11.79
C GLY A 518 -23.51 37.14 -12.46
N HIS A 519 -22.51 36.26 -12.60
CA HIS A 519 -21.30 36.49 -13.40
C HIS A 519 -21.23 35.46 -14.53
N SER A 520 -20.90 35.89 -15.74
CA SER A 520 -20.70 34.98 -16.87
C SER A 520 -19.23 34.58 -17.00
N SER A 521 -18.97 33.43 -17.62
CA SER A 521 -17.61 32.97 -17.90
C SER A 521 -16.86 33.97 -18.78
N ILE A 522 -15.57 34.19 -18.48
CA ILE A 522 -14.69 35.00 -19.34
C ILE A 522 -14.63 34.49 -20.78
N LEU A 523 -14.93 33.21 -21.03
CA LEU A 523 -14.97 32.65 -22.38
C LEU A 523 -16.02 33.32 -23.27
N LEU A 524 -17.15 33.76 -22.72
CA LEU A 524 -18.22 34.44 -23.46
C LEU A 524 -17.97 35.95 -23.60
N ASN A 525 -17.31 36.55 -22.61
CA ASN A 525 -17.14 38.00 -22.53
C ASN A 525 -15.85 38.52 -23.19
N SER A 526 -14.84 37.67 -23.34
CA SER A 526 -13.52 38.08 -23.84
C SER A 526 -13.28 37.63 -25.28
N THR A 527 -12.54 38.45 -26.04
CA THR A 527 -12.16 38.09 -27.42
C THR A 527 -11.32 36.80 -27.49
N PRO A 528 -10.33 36.53 -26.61
CA PRO A 528 -9.58 35.28 -26.66
C PRO A 528 -10.43 34.06 -26.32
N GLY A 529 -11.43 34.23 -25.46
CA GLY A 529 -12.41 33.20 -25.11
C GLY A 529 -13.32 32.82 -26.28
N GLN A 530 -13.89 33.82 -26.96
CA GLN A 530 -14.71 33.59 -28.15
C GLN A 530 -13.91 32.96 -29.29
N ASP A 531 -12.65 33.38 -29.47
CA ASP A 531 -11.74 32.78 -30.46
C ASP A 531 -11.38 31.33 -30.12
N PHE A 532 -11.31 30.99 -28.83
CA PHE A 532 -11.16 29.59 -28.41
C PHE A 532 -12.40 28.76 -28.73
N ILE A 533 -13.61 29.28 -28.49
CA ILE A 533 -14.85 28.57 -28.84
C ILE A 533 -14.93 28.37 -30.37
N ARG A 534 -14.54 29.37 -31.17
CA ARG A 534 -14.40 29.23 -32.64
C ARG A 534 -13.41 28.15 -33.04
N PHE A 535 -12.23 28.11 -32.42
CA PHE A 535 -11.25 27.06 -32.67
C PHE A 535 -11.80 25.65 -32.42
N ILE A 536 -12.54 25.45 -31.32
CA ILE A 536 -13.18 24.16 -31.02
C ILE A 536 -14.29 23.85 -32.03
N HIS A 537 -15.13 24.84 -32.36
CA HIS A 537 -16.19 24.70 -33.35
C HIS A 537 -15.65 24.27 -34.73
N ASP A 538 -14.61 24.95 -35.22
CA ASP A 538 -13.94 24.61 -36.48
C ASP A 538 -13.28 23.23 -36.40
N GLY A 539 -12.71 22.89 -35.23
CA GLY A 539 -12.14 21.57 -34.95
C GLY A 539 -13.16 20.43 -35.02
N ILE A 540 -14.40 20.65 -34.57
CA ILE A 540 -15.50 19.68 -34.69
C ILE A 540 -15.83 19.42 -36.16
N ILE A 541 -15.88 20.48 -36.98
CA ILE A 541 -16.17 20.38 -38.42
C ILE A 541 -15.01 19.69 -39.16
N GLN A 542 -13.78 20.17 -38.94
CA GLN A 542 -12.59 19.69 -39.64
C GLN A 542 -12.32 18.20 -39.38
N ASN A 543 -12.49 17.76 -38.14
CA ASN A 543 -12.23 16.38 -37.73
C ASN A 543 -13.46 15.47 -37.86
N ARG A 544 -14.58 15.99 -38.37
CA ARG A 544 -15.84 15.26 -38.56
C ARG A 544 -16.39 14.63 -37.27
N LEU A 545 -16.19 15.30 -36.13
CA LEU A 545 -16.66 14.83 -34.82
C LEU A 545 -18.20 14.86 -34.68
N TYR A 546 -18.91 15.40 -35.68
CA TYR A 546 -20.36 15.34 -35.78
C TYR A 546 -20.86 14.06 -36.47
N GLN A 547 -19.97 13.24 -37.05
CA GLN A 547 -20.36 12.00 -37.72
C GLN A 547 -20.34 10.83 -36.74
N HIS A 548 -21.33 9.95 -36.86
CA HIS A 548 -21.45 8.74 -36.05
C HIS A 548 -20.37 7.71 -36.44
N PRO A 549 -19.44 7.36 -35.54
CA PRO A 549 -18.50 6.28 -35.79
C PRO A 549 -19.19 4.91 -35.73
N LYS A 550 -18.65 3.91 -36.43
CA LYS A 550 -19.27 2.57 -36.55
C LYS A 550 -19.41 1.80 -35.23
N TRP A 551 -18.63 2.17 -34.22
CA TRP A 551 -18.62 1.56 -32.90
C TRP A 551 -19.56 2.25 -31.90
N GLU A 552 -20.11 3.43 -32.24
CA GLU A 552 -21.15 4.08 -31.45
C GLU A 552 -22.52 3.51 -31.86
N SER A 553 -23.14 2.75 -30.96
CA SER A 553 -24.39 2.02 -31.23
C SER A 553 -25.63 2.93 -31.28
N ASP A 554 -25.58 4.10 -30.62
CA ASP A 554 -26.71 5.01 -30.47
C ASP A 554 -26.44 6.38 -31.13
N SER A 555 -26.94 6.56 -32.35
CA SER A 555 -26.82 7.83 -33.09
C SER A 555 -27.50 9.01 -32.38
N HIS A 556 -28.46 8.75 -31.49
CA HIS A 556 -29.18 9.82 -30.80
C HIS A 556 -28.29 10.61 -29.84
N LYS A 557 -27.29 9.96 -29.22
CA LYS A 557 -26.36 10.63 -28.29
C LYS A 557 -25.48 11.67 -28.96
N ARG A 558 -25.10 11.43 -30.21
CA ARG A 558 -24.25 12.32 -31.00
C ARG A 558 -25.02 13.48 -31.60
N ASP A 559 -26.22 13.22 -32.10
CA ASP A 559 -27.11 14.30 -32.54
C ASP A 559 -27.44 15.24 -31.36
N MET A 560 -27.70 14.67 -30.18
CA MET A 560 -27.89 15.44 -28.94
C MET A 560 -26.67 16.30 -28.57
N LEU A 561 -25.45 15.76 -28.62
CA LEU A 561 -24.22 16.51 -28.32
C LEU A 561 -24.07 17.73 -29.23
N ILE A 562 -24.32 17.56 -30.53
CA ILE A 562 -24.19 18.63 -31.52
C ILE A 562 -25.30 19.68 -31.37
N ASP A 563 -26.55 19.26 -31.14
CA ASP A 563 -27.64 20.21 -30.91
C ASP A 563 -27.43 21.02 -29.62
N GLU A 564 -26.93 20.39 -28.55
CA GLU A 564 -26.55 21.06 -27.31
C GLU A 564 -25.36 22.01 -27.47
N TRP A 565 -24.37 21.65 -28.29
CA TRP A 565 -23.27 22.54 -28.66
C TRP A 565 -23.77 23.80 -29.39
N ILE A 566 -24.61 23.62 -30.42
CA ILE A 566 -25.19 24.73 -31.17
C ILE A 566 -26.04 25.63 -30.26
N ALA A 567 -26.78 25.04 -29.32
CA ALA A 567 -27.55 25.79 -28.34
C ALA A 567 -26.65 26.63 -27.40
N ALA A 568 -25.57 26.05 -26.89
CA ALA A 568 -24.63 26.71 -25.98
C ALA A 568 -23.83 27.83 -26.65
N THR A 569 -23.57 27.74 -27.97
CA THR A 569 -22.78 28.74 -28.70
C THR A 569 -23.62 29.74 -29.48
N ARG A 570 -24.96 29.73 -29.35
CA ARG A 570 -25.87 30.54 -30.19
C ARG A 570 -25.62 32.04 -30.12
N ASP A 571 -25.18 32.54 -28.96
CA ASP A 571 -25.02 33.96 -28.69
C ASP A 571 -23.68 34.55 -29.17
N ILE A 572 -22.80 33.72 -29.74
CA ILE A 572 -21.50 34.17 -30.27
C ILE A 572 -21.63 34.35 -31.79
N ASP A 573 -21.37 35.56 -32.28
CA ASP A 573 -21.50 35.91 -33.69
C ASP A 573 -20.60 35.08 -34.61
N ARG A 574 -21.20 34.57 -35.70
CA ARG A 574 -20.58 33.97 -36.92
C ARG A 574 -19.86 32.62 -36.75
N PHE A 575 -20.59 31.54 -36.50
CA PHE A 575 -20.10 30.18 -36.74
C PHE A 575 -20.53 29.62 -38.10
N ALA A 576 -19.73 28.73 -38.67
CA ALA A 576 -20.12 27.92 -39.82
C ALA A 576 -21.22 26.92 -39.41
N SER A 577 -22.12 26.55 -40.33
CA SER A 577 -23.15 25.54 -40.01
C SER A 577 -22.52 24.15 -39.96
N ILE A 578 -22.71 23.43 -38.83
CA ILE A 578 -22.31 22.02 -38.72
C ILE A 578 -23.21 21.17 -39.63
N PRO A 579 -22.66 20.35 -40.55
CA PRO A 579 -23.47 19.50 -41.44
C PRO A 579 -24.25 18.45 -40.64
N ARG A 580 -25.56 18.33 -40.86
CA ARG A 580 -26.38 17.27 -40.25
C ARG A 580 -26.23 15.97 -41.03
N THR A 581 -25.95 14.87 -40.35
CA THR A 581 -26.00 13.51 -40.91
C THR A 581 -27.46 13.18 -41.25
N ALA A 582 -27.74 12.91 -42.53
CA ALA A 582 -29.06 12.47 -42.97
C ALA A 582 -29.31 11.03 -42.50
N VAL A 583 -30.38 10.83 -41.72
CA VAL A 583 -30.91 9.50 -41.36
C VAL A 583 -31.34 8.78 -42.65
N PRO A 584 -30.82 7.58 -42.97
CA PRO A 584 -31.43 6.78 -44.03
C PRO A 584 -32.81 6.31 -43.55
N ALA A 585 -33.84 6.68 -44.28
CA ALA A 585 -35.22 6.26 -44.04
C ALA A 585 -35.27 4.73 -43.87
N GLN A 586 -35.81 4.27 -42.72
CA GLN A 586 -36.17 2.87 -42.53
C GLN A 586 -37.16 2.48 -43.64
N SER A 587 -36.68 1.70 -44.60
CA SER A 587 -37.54 1.00 -45.54
C SER A 587 -38.39 0.01 -44.75
N SER A 588 -39.70 0.19 -44.81
CA SER A 588 -40.72 -0.70 -44.28
C SER A 588 -40.45 -2.14 -44.76
N ILE A 589 -40.05 -3.03 -43.87
CA ILE A 589 -40.04 -4.46 -44.14
C ILE A 589 -41.47 -4.96 -43.95
N GLU A 590 -42.09 -5.38 -45.04
CA GLU A 590 -43.39 -6.05 -45.07
C GLU A 590 -43.38 -7.29 -44.18
N ILE A 591 -44.37 -7.38 -43.29
CA ILE A 591 -44.71 -8.59 -42.55
C ILE A 591 -45.34 -9.56 -43.55
N VAL A 592 -44.60 -10.59 -43.97
CA VAL A 592 -45.16 -11.78 -44.62
C VAL A 592 -45.33 -12.87 -43.57
N HIS A 593 -46.59 -13.21 -43.27
CA HIS A 593 -46.96 -14.36 -42.46
C HIS A 593 -46.52 -15.66 -43.13
N HIS A 594 -45.70 -16.46 -42.45
CA HIS A 594 -45.66 -17.91 -42.63
C HIS A 594 -45.45 -18.62 -41.28
N VAL A 595 -46.45 -19.41 -40.92
CA VAL A 595 -46.48 -20.47 -39.90
C VAL A 595 -46.52 -21.80 -40.68
N PRO A 596 -46.12 -23.01 -40.19
CA PRO A 596 -45.52 -23.43 -38.90
C PRO A 596 -44.26 -24.34 -39.04
N ASN A 597 -43.57 -24.65 -37.93
CA ASN A 597 -43.50 -26.04 -37.46
C ASN A 597 -43.10 -26.14 -35.98
N GLU A 598 -43.87 -26.94 -35.24
CA GLU A 598 -43.63 -27.34 -33.85
C GLU A 598 -42.41 -28.28 -33.76
N ASN A 599 -41.63 -28.10 -32.68
CA ASN A 599 -40.51 -28.92 -32.19
C ASN A 599 -39.13 -28.24 -32.23
N ALA A 600 -38.90 -27.30 -31.31
CA ALA A 600 -37.59 -27.11 -30.67
C ALA A 600 -37.79 -26.35 -29.35
N ILE A 601 -37.11 -26.82 -28.31
CA ILE A 601 -37.08 -26.33 -26.92
C ILE A 601 -36.53 -24.88 -26.88
N PRO A 602 -37.03 -23.97 -26.02
CA PRO A 602 -36.49 -22.62 -25.95
C PRO A 602 -35.21 -22.60 -25.10
N ASP A 603 -34.07 -22.31 -25.71
CA ASP A 603 -32.92 -21.78 -24.99
C ASP A 603 -33.16 -20.28 -24.77
N GLN A 604 -33.19 -19.91 -23.51
CA GLN A 604 -33.60 -18.61 -22.98
C GLN A 604 -32.37 -17.70 -22.80
N GLU A 605 -32.54 -16.44 -23.19
CA GLU A 605 -31.85 -15.21 -22.75
C GLU A 605 -30.38 -14.96 -23.18
N ASN A 606 -30.28 -14.20 -24.28
CA ASN A 606 -29.46 -13.00 -24.37
C ASN A 606 -29.89 -12.00 -23.28
N ASP A 607 -28.93 -11.55 -22.46
CA ASP A 607 -28.75 -10.16 -21.98
C ASP A 607 -27.69 -10.16 -20.86
N CYS A 608 -26.42 -10.27 -21.22
CA CYS A 608 -25.31 -10.17 -20.25
C CYS A 608 -23.94 -9.94 -20.90
N VAL A 609 -23.77 -9.00 -21.84
CA VAL A 609 -22.41 -8.62 -22.29
C VAL A 609 -22.34 -7.16 -22.72
N GLU A 610 -22.33 -6.23 -21.75
CA GLU A 610 -21.71 -4.89 -21.96
C GLU A 610 -21.31 -4.21 -20.62
N MET A 611 -20.94 -5.01 -19.61
CA MET A 611 -20.44 -4.52 -18.30
C MET A 611 -18.91 -4.30 -18.27
N GLY A 612 -18.24 -4.32 -19.44
CA GLY A 612 -16.77 -4.37 -19.52
C GLY A 612 -16.05 -3.04 -19.82
N GLN A 613 -16.75 -1.90 -19.89
CA GLN A 613 -16.14 -0.63 -20.33
C GLN A 613 -16.13 0.51 -19.30
N LEU A 614 -16.65 0.30 -18.08
CA LEU A 614 -16.07 1.01 -16.93
C LEU A 614 -14.82 0.21 -16.53
N GLY A 615 -13.74 0.85 -16.08
CA GLY A 615 -12.52 0.20 -15.60
C GLY A 615 -12.70 -0.88 -14.51
N THR A 616 -13.93 -1.17 -14.09
CA THR A 616 -14.30 -2.34 -13.30
C THR A 616 -14.24 -3.62 -14.14
N ARG A 617 -13.04 -4.22 -14.27
CA ARG A 617 -12.94 -5.64 -14.59
C ARG A 617 -13.59 -6.44 -13.43
N PRO A 618 -14.47 -7.42 -13.68
CA PRO A 618 -14.96 -8.27 -12.59
C PRO A 618 -13.77 -9.02 -11.95
N PRO A 619 -13.81 -9.28 -10.63
CA PRO A 619 -12.75 -10.04 -9.98
C PRO A 619 -12.71 -11.45 -10.56
N ASP A 620 -11.56 -11.86 -11.10
CA ASP A 620 -11.31 -13.26 -11.44
C ASP A 620 -11.41 -14.13 -10.16
N PRO A 621 -11.91 -15.37 -10.26
CA PRO A 621 -12.28 -16.23 -9.12
C PRO A 621 -11.13 -16.66 -8.21
#